data_AF-A0A2I9D5Z3-F1
#
_entry.id   AF-A0A2I9D5Z3-F1
#
_cell.length_a   1.000
_cell.length_b   1.000
_cell.length_c   1.000
_cell.angle_alpha   90.00
_cell.angle_beta   90.00
_cell.angle_gamma   90.00
#
_symmetry.space_group_name_H-M   'P 1'
#
loop_
_entity.id
_entity.type
_entity.pdbx_description
1 polymer ?
#
loop_
_entity_poly.entity_id
_entity_poly.type
_entity_poly.pdbx_seq_one_letter_code
_entity_poly.pdbx_strand_id
1 'polypeptide(L)'
;MKRLRVSALLGCLLLAACAPGLTRPASEPDPDGGGLRFMGTTLFFGAGLSDVLDLSILISGTDLRVNAPQFCRVNRADIECTVPKLPKGGNFVLPMRGSNISAVATYKRLSGKSYGSEARQ
;
A
#
# COMPACT_ATOMS: atom_id res chain seq x y z
N MET A 1 -11.93 -66.00 8.53
CA MET A 1 -11.00 -66.42 9.61
C MET A 1 -9.74 -65.56 9.54
N LYS A 2 -9.22 -65.17 10.72
CA LYS A 2 -7.87 -64.61 11.01
C LYS A 2 -7.54 -63.17 10.55
N ARG A 3 -7.55 -62.29 11.57
CA ARG A 3 -6.88 -60.99 11.67
C ARG A 3 -5.37 -61.18 11.87
N LEU A 4 -4.54 -60.22 11.43
CA LEU A 4 -3.27 -59.78 12.06
C LEU A 4 -2.69 -58.63 11.19
N ARG A 5 -2.80 -57.35 11.55
CA ARG A 5 -2.08 -56.52 12.54
C ARG A 5 -0.60 -56.21 12.22
N VAL A 6 -0.36 -54.90 12.07
CA VAL A 6 0.81 -54.09 12.51
C VAL A 6 2.01 -54.00 11.56
N SER A 7 2.26 -52.77 11.09
CA SER A 7 3.55 -52.09 11.31
C SER A 7 3.37 -50.59 11.15
N ALA A 8 3.45 -49.90 12.29
CA ALA A 8 3.74 -48.48 12.37
C ALA A 8 5.21 -48.27 11.99
N LEU A 9 5.52 -47.20 11.24
CA LEU A 9 6.73 -46.38 11.36
C LEU A 9 6.86 -45.42 10.16
N LEU A 10 7.54 -44.30 10.43
CA LEU A 10 7.97 -43.22 9.52
C LEU A 10 6.84 -42.34 8.98
N GLY A 11 6.85 -41.03 9.18
CA GLY A 11 7.82 -40.15 9.83
C GLY A 11 7.24 -38.75 9.75
N CYS A 12 7.31 -38.02 10.85
CA CYS A 12 7.04 -36.59 10.89
C CYS A 12 8.09 -35.87 10.02
N LEU A 13 7.81 -35.73 8.72
CA LEU A 13 8.49 -34.74 7.89
C LEU A 13 7.94 -33.37 8.27
N LEU A 14 8.69 -32.75 9.17
CA LEU A 14 8.85 -31.32 9.39
C LEU A 14 8.33 -30.50 8.21
N LEU A 15 7.10 -29.99 8.31
CA LEU A 15 6.68 -28.82 7.56
C LEU A 15 7.45 -27.62 8.10
N ALA A 16 8.69 -27.43 7.64
CA ALA A 16 9.31 -26.12 7.64
C ALA A 16 8.57 -25.30 6.57
N ALA A 17 7.39 -24.81 6.93
CA ALA A 17 6.73 -23.74 6.20
C ALA A 17 7.62 -22.50 6.37
N CYS A 18 8.63 -22.35 5.50
CA CYS A 18 9.13 -21.04 5.12
C CYS A 18 7.94 -20.33 4.47
N ALA A 19 7.09 -19.73 5.31
CA ALA A 19 6.20 -18.69 4.82
C ALA A 19 7.14 -17.65 4.19
N PRO A 20 6.99 -17.34 2.89
CA PRO A 20 7.66 -16.19 2.34
C PRO A 20 7.11 -15.00 3.13
N GLY A 21 7.91 -14.53 4.08
CA GLY A 21 7.64 -13.27 4.74
C GLY A 21 7.52 -12.26 3.63
N LEU A 22 6.28 -11.79 3.39
CA LEU A 22 5.97 -10.58 2.65
C LEU A 22 6.67 -9.44 3.39
N THR A 23 7.98 -9.37 3.23
CA THR A 23 8.81 -8.26 3.63
C THR A 23 8.33 -7.13 2.74
N ARG A 24 7.44 -6.32 3.31
CA ARG A 24 6.98 -5.07 2.71
C ARG A 24 8.28 -4.33 2.35
N PRO A 25 8.59 -4.12 1.06
CA PRO A 25 9.86 -3.50 0.69
C PRO A 25 9.92 -2.16 1.43
N ALA A 26 10.99 -1.97 2.20
CA ALA A 26 11.27 -0.69 2.83
C ALA A 26 11.13 0.37 1.74
N SER A 27 10.29 1.38 1.99
CA SER A 27 10.02 2.45 1.05
C SER A 27 11.34 3.10 0.67
N GLU A 28 11.90 2.70 -0.47
CA GLU A 28 13.13 3.30 -0.96
C GLU A 28 12.85 4.78 -1.21
N PRO A 29 13.66 5.70 -0.67
CA PRO A 29 13.48 7.12 -0.94
C PRO A 29 13.50 7.37 -2.44
N ASP A 30 12.50 8.08 -2.92
CA ASP A 30 12.39 8.42 -4.32
C ASP A 30 13.36 9.56 -4.66
N PRO A 31 14.36 9.33 -5.54
CA PRO A 31 15.35 10.35 -5.88
C PRO A 31 14.73 11.57 -6.56
N ASP A 32 13.56 11.43 -7.20
CA ASP A 32 12.86 12.53 -7.86
C ASP A 32 11.95 13.30 -6.91
N GLY A 33 11.89 12.93 -5.62
CA GLY A 33 11.19 13.66 -4.57
C GLY A 33 9.67 13.44 -4.55
N GLY A 34 9.19 12.33 -5.11
CA GLY A 34 7.78 11.93 -4.97
C GLY A 34 7.46 11.56 -3.53
N GLY A 35 6.28 11.93 -3.02
CA GLY A 35 5.93 11.56 -1.64
C GLY A 35 4.61 12.12 -1.10
N LEU A 36 4.18 11.52 0.01
CA LEU A 36 3.00 11.90 0.78
C LEU A 36 3.33 12.87 1.91
N ARG A 37 2.38 13.74 2.22
CA ARG A 37 2.36 14.52 3.46
C ARG A 37 0.94 14.96 3.83
N PHE A 38 0.70 15.20 5.11
CA PHE A 38 -0.50 15.88 5.57
C PHE A 38 -0.24 17.39 5.73
N MET A 39 -1.23 18.19 5.35
CA MET A 39 -1.27 19.63 5.63
C MET A 39 -2.67 19.96 6.17
N GLY A 40 -2.79 20.10 7.49
CA GLY A 40 -4.10 20.18 8.15
C GLY A 40 -4.93 18.93 7.82
N THR A 41 -6.19 19.11 7.41
CA THR A 41 -7.09 18.00 7.05
C THR A 41 -6.98 17.55 5.58
N THR A 42 -5.83 17.78 4.95
CA THR A 42 -5.63 17.49 3.53
C THR A 42 -4.42 16.60 3.34
N LEU A 43 -4.62 15.49 2.63
CA LEU A 43 -3.54 14.62 2.18
C LEU A 43 -3.01 15.13 0.84
N PHE A 44 -1.70 15.31 0.76
CA PHE A 44 -1.00 15.73 -0.45
C PHE A 44 -0.05 14.64 -0.90
N PHE A 45 -0.06 14.37 -2.20
CA PHE A 45 1.01 13.64 -2.88
C PHE A 45 1.63 14.54 -3.95
N GLY A 46 2.94 14.77 -3.88
CA GLY A 46 3.68 15.50 -4.91
C GLY A 46 4.41 14.56 -5.86
N ALA A 47 4.39 14.84 -7.17
CA ALA A 47 5.12 14.04 -8.16
C ALA A 47 6.63 14.31 -8.18
N GLY A 48 7.06 15.47 -7.66
CA GLY A 48 8.47 15.88 -7.69
C GLY A 48 8.97 16.21 -9.11
N LEU A 49 10.21 15.82 -9.41
CA LEU A 49 10.92 16.21 -10.63
C LEU A 49 10.59 15.36 -11.88
N SER A 50 9.84 14.27 -11.72
CA SER A 50 9.48 13.33 -12.79
C SER A 50 8.01 12.94 -12.75
N ASP A 51 7.51 12.34 -13.84
CA ASP A 51 6.17 11.77 -13.88
C ASP A 51 6.03 10.61 -12.88
N VAL A 52 4.85 10.50 -12.28
CA VAL A 52 4.43 9.38 -11.44
C VAL A 52 3.35 8.59 -12.18
N LEU A 53 3.50 7.27 -12.20
CA LEU A 53 2.59 6.33 -12.86
C LEU A 53 1.98 5.37 -11.84
N ASP A 54 0.77 4.91 -12.11
CA ASP A 54 0.06 3.92 -11.30
C ASP A 54 0.05 4.26 -9.79
N LEU A 55 -0.14 5.53 -9.43
CA LEU A 55 -0.19 5.94 -8.04
C LEU A 55 -1.40 5.28 -7.38
N SER A 56 -1.16 4.50 -6.33
CA SER A 56 -2.17 3.97 -5.42
C SER A 56 -1.90 4.48 -4.02
N ILE A 57 -2.92 5.02 -3.38
CA ILE A 57 -2.86 5.52 -2.01
C ILE A 57 -3.89 4.74 -1.20
N LEU A 58 -3.42 3.97 -0.23
CA LEU A 58 -4.27 3.31 0.75
C LEU A 58 -4.31 4.16 2.02
N ILE A 59 -5.52 4.51 2.44
CA ILE A 59 -5.78 5.38 3.58
C ILE A 59 -6.59 4.60 4.61
N SER A 60 -6.04 4.50 5.82
CA SER A 60 -6.65 3.83 6.96
C SER A 60 -6.88 4.81 8.09
N GLY A 61 -7.92 4.58 8.91
CA GLY A 61 -8.26 5.44 10.04
C GLY A 61 -9.69 5.20 10.52
N THR A 62 -10.19 6.09 11.37
CA THR A 62 -11.55 6.04 11.93
C THR A 62 -12.42 7.16 11.37
N ASP A 63 -13.69 6.86 11.05
CA ASP A 63 -14.67 7.79 10.45
C ASP A 63 -14.11 8.53 9.23
N LEU A 64 -13.44 7.78 8.34
CA LEU A 64 -12.84 8.33 7.13
C LEU A 64 -13.92 8.84 6.18
N ARG A 65 -13.78 10.09 5.74
CA ARG A 65 -14.65 10.70 4.73
C ARG A 65 -13.84 11.46 3.70
N VAL A 66 -14.08 11.19 2.43
CA VAL A 66 -13.48 11.86 1.27
C VAL A 66 -14.55 12.18 0.26
N ASN A 67 -14.37 13.24 -0.52
CA ASN A 67 -15.27 13.60 -1.62
C ASN A 67 -14.49 13.65 -2.94
N ALA A 68 -14.05 12.49 -3.41
CA ALA A 68 -13.30 12.34 -4.67
C ALA A 68 -13.60 11.00 -5.36
N PRO A 69 -14.87 10.70 -5.71
CA PRO A 69 -15.28 9.39 -6.24
C PRO A 69 -14.63 9.02 -7.58
N GLN A 70 -14.12 10.00 -8.32
CA GLN A 70 -13.41 9.78 -9.57
C GLN A 70 -12.01 9.15 -9.39
N PHE A 71 -11.44 9.24 -8.18
CA PHE A 71 -10.12 8.68 -7.85
C PHE A 71 -10.19 7.64 -6.75
N CYS A 72 -11.13 7.79 -5.81
CA CYS A 72 -11.17 7.05 -4.56
C CYS A 72 -12.39 6.15 -4.46
N ARG A 73 -12.17 4.95 -3.92
CA ARG A 73 -13.22 3.98 -3.59
C ARG A 73 -13.02 3.47 -2.17
N VAL A 74 -14.13 3.10 -1.53
CA VAL A 74 -14.09 2.40 -0.24
C VAL A 74 -13.66 0.96 -0.50
N ASN A 75 -12.61 0.51 0.19
CA ASN A 75 -12.12 -0.85 0.17
C ASN A 75 -12.15 -1.40 1.60
N ARG A 76 -13.22 -2.12 1.93
CA ARG A 76 -13.52 -2.58 3.30
C ARG A 76 -13.63 -1.40 4.28
N ALA A 77 -12.64 -1.25 5.17
CA ALA A 77 -12.56 -0.17 6.16
C ALA A 77 -11.61 0.97 5.72
N ASP A 78 -10.90 0.77 4.61
CA ASP A 78 -9.94 1.72 4.08
C ASP A 78 -10.51 2.48 2.88
N ILE A 79 -9.85 3.57 2.52
CA ILE A 79 -10.10 4.29 1.27
C ILE A 79 -8.88 4.07 0.37
N GLU A 80 -9.12 3.54 -0.83
CA GLU A 80 -8.10 3.37 -1.85
C GLU A 80 -8.32 4.41 -2.94
N CYS A 81 -7.31 5.23 -3.20
CA CYS A 81 -7.31 6.21 -4.28
C CYS A 81 -6.28 5.83 -5.34
N THR A 82 -6.65 5.89 -6.61
CA THR A 82 -5.74 5.63 -7.73
C THR A 82 -5.67 6.78 -8.72
N VAL A 83 -4.46 7.07 -9.19
CA VAL A 83 -4.18 8.08 -10.22
C VAL A 83 -3.26 7.45 -11.27
N PRO A 84 -3.76 7.19 -12.49
CA PRO A 84 -2.97 6.47 -13.51
C PRO A 84 -1.67 7.18 -13.89
N LYS A 85 -1.72 8.52 -13.98
CA LYS A 85 -0.58 9.36 -14.25
C LYS A 85 -0.72 10.69 -13.53
N LEU A 86 0.32 11.08 -12.81
CA LEU A 86 0.49 12.42 -12.26
C LEU A 86 1.75 13.03 -12.88
N PRO A 87 1.64 14.12 -13.66
CA PRO A 87 2.78 14.69 -14.36
C PRO A 87 3.82 15.28 -13.39
N LYS A 88 5.06 15.39 -13.85
CA LYS A 88 6.15 16.14 -13.20
C LYS A 88 5.64 17.46 -12.63
N GLY A 89 6.01 17.76 -11.37
CA GLY A 89 5.59 18.96 -10.65
C GLY A 89 4.10 19.00 -10.25
N GLY A 90 3.31 18.03 -10.69
CA GLY A 90 1.90 17.88 -10.35
C GLY A 90 1.69 17.44 -8.90
N ASN A 91 0.51 17.75 -8.38
CA ASN A 91 0.10 17.35 -7.04
C ASN A 91 -1.26 16.67 -7.11
N PHE A 92 -1.40 15.58 -6.37
CA PHE A 92 -2.70 15.03 -6.00
C PHE A 92 -3.08 15.56 -4.62
N VAL A 93 -4.27 16.12 -4.51
CA VAL A 93 -4.76 16.79 -3.30
C VAL A 93 -6.08 16.17 -2.90
N LEU A 94 -6.14 15.66 -1.68
CA LEU A 94 -7.31 14.98 -1.17
C LEU A 94 -7.73 15.58 0.19
N PRO A 95 -8.70 16.50 0.18
CA PRO A 95 -9.35 16.93 1.40
C PRO A 95 -10.08 15.74 2.04
N MET A 96 -9.85 15.52 3.32
CA MET A 96 -10.42 14.38 4.03
C MET A 96 -10.75 14.69 5.48
N ARG A 97 -11.60 13.85 6.07
CA ARG A 97 -11.95 13.88 7.50
C ARG A 97 -11.71 12.50 8.10
N GLY A 98 -11.51 12.46 9.41
CA GLY A 98 -11.30 11.25 10.18
C GLY A 98 -10.34 11.49 11.34
N SER A 99 -9.93 10.42 12.00
CA SER A 99 -8.94 10.43 13.07
C SER A 99 -8.03 9.20 13.00
N ASN A 100 -6.84 9.29 13.61
CA ASN A 100 -5.79 8.25 13.57
C ASN A 100 -5.48 7.84 12.12
N ILE A 101 -5.22 8.83 11.26
CA ILE A 101 -5.16 8.62 9.83
C ILE A 101 -3.74 8.19 9.47
N SER A 102 -3.64 7.10 8.71
CA SER A 102 -2.40 6.65 8.09
C SER A 102 -2.63 6.51 6.60
N ALA A 103 -1.72 7.05 5.78
CA ALA A 103 -1.76 6.92 4.34
C ALA A 103 -0.45 6.31 3.82
N VAL A 104 -0.56 5.35 2.91
CA VAL A 104 0.58 4.73 2.23
C VAL A 104 0.37 4.86 0.73
N ALA A 105 1.30 5.52 0.05
CA ALA A 105 1.37 5.61 -1.39
C ALA A 105 2.33 4.55 -1.93
N THR A 106 1.95 3.91 -3.03
CA THR A 106 2.82 3.12 -3.90
C THR A 106 2.65 3.62 -5.32
N TYR A 107 3.75 3.71 -6.06
CA TYR A 107 3.72 4.26 -7.42
C TYR A 107 4.97 3.84 -8.20
N LYS A 108 4.97 4.09 -9.51
CA LYS A 108 6.08 3.80 -10.40
C LYS A 108 6.64 5.06 -11.06
N ARG A 109 7.90 4.99 -11.46
CA ARG A 109 8.54 5.93 -12.39
C ARG A 109 8.59 5.35 -13.80
N LEU A 110 8.91 6.18 -14.79
CA LEU A 110 9.08 5.75 -16.20
C LEU A 110 10.14 4.67 -16.38
N SER A 111 11.11 4.57 -15.46
CA SER A 111 12.09 3.49 -15.42
C SER A 111 11.49 2.12 -15.07
N GLY A 112 10.22 2.07 -14.67
CA GLY A 112 9.52 0.86 -14.19
C GLY A 112 9.76 0.56 -12.71
N LYS A 113 10.67 1.29 -12.05
CA LYS A 113 10.94 1.12 -10.61
C LYS A 113 9.78 1.65 -9.77
N SER A 114 9.42 0.87 -8.75
CA SER A 114 8.38 1.21 -7.79
C SER A 114 8.96 1.89 -6.56
N TYR A 115 8.23 2.85 -6.03
CA TYR A 115 8.56 3.59 -4.82
C TYR A 115 7.37 3.61 -3.86
N GLY A 116 7.63 3.93 -2.61
CA GLY A 116 6.62 4.07 -1.58
C GLY A 116 6.85 5.32 -0.74
N SER A 117 5.77 5.86 -0.19
CA SER A 117 5.82 6.96 0.77
C SER A 117 4.68 6.80 1.77
N GLU A 118 4.89 7.21 3.01
CA GLU A 118 3.87 7.14 4.05
C GLU A 118 3.75 8.46 4.80
N ALA A 119 2.54 8.74 5.28
CA ALA A 119 2.24 9.87 6.13
C ALA A 119 1.23 9.46 7.21
N ARG A 120 1.30 10.07 8.39
CA ARG A 120 0.38 9.84 9.51
C ARG A 120 -0.05 11.16 10.15
N GLN A 121 -1.28 11.18 10.67
CA GLN A 121 -1.91 12.30 11.39
C GLN A 121 -2.73 11.81 12.58
#